data_AF-A0A6J8A1C7-F1
#
_entry.id   AF-A0A6J8A1C7-F1
#
_cell.length_a   1.000
_cell.length_b   1.000
_cell.length_c   1.000
_cell.angle_alpha   90.00
_cell.angle_beta   90.00
_cell.angle_gamma   90.00
#
_symmetry.space_group_name_H-M   'P 1'
#
loop_
_entity.id
_entity.type
_entity.pdbx_description
1 polymer ?
#
loop_
_entity_poly.entity_id
_entity_poly.type
_entity_poly.pdbx_seq_one_letter_code
_entity_poly.pdbx_strand_id
1 'polypeptide(L)'
;MSTDQQITKNDIKRVRISPNVYSSHSCYILEKTQTEVFLQFKNEYPDEKKGQRAFEKCKPYFVRTAQFKDKVTFCCRQHVEMRSLFKSCMQFRKRLLSREGSSEVKLYESLSELVDDTLCTRSANTHQHKISCLDRLCSECGVCKFSMLPGELDESDVQISWERYEYKNVKVKGDKMIRKLVLVRKKFFPAEMFQYLKNF
;
A
#
# COMPACT_ATOMS: atom_id res chain seq x y z
N MET A 1 18.03 -9.25 -15.84
CA MET A 1 16.94 -10.10 -16.37
C MET A 1 15.90 -9.17 -16.98
N SER A 2 15.72 -9.22 -18.29
CA SER A 2 14.80 -8.35 -19.03
C SER A 2 13.36 -8.68 -18.63
N THR A 3 12.72 -7.80 -17.86
CA THR A 3 11.28 -7.88 -17.61
C THR A 3 10.56 -7.35 -18.84
N ASP A 4 10.31 -8.24 -19.80
CA ASP A 4 9.33 -8.00 -20.85
C ASP A 4 7.96 -7.89 -20.18
N GLN A 5 7.55 -6.65 -19.90
CA GLN A 5 6.17 -6.35 -19.51
C GLN A 5 5.29 -6.80 -20.67
N GLN A 6 4.52 -7.87 -20.47
CA GLN A 6 3.50 -8.30 -21.42
C GLN A 6 2.48 -7.18 -21.58
N ILE A 7 2.60 -6.41 -22.67
CA ILE A 7 1.70 -5.29 -22.99
C ILE A 7 0.32 -5.88 -23.25
N THR A 8 -0.64 -5.62 -22.36
CA THR A 8 -2.01 -6.10 -22.55
C THR A 8 -2.77 -5.19 -23.51
N LYS A 9 -3.88 -5.66 -24.10
CA LYS A 9 -4.74 -4.82 -24.96
C LYS A 9 -5.24 -3.55 -24.27
N ASN A 10 -5.32 -3.54 -22.94
CA ASN A 10 -5.71 -2.37 -22.15
C ASN A 10 -4.60 -1.30 -22.05
N ASP A 11 -3.37 -1.68 -22.36
CA ASP A 11 -2.18 -0.82 -22.32
C ASP A 11 -1.93 -0.11 -23.65
N ILE A 12 -2.82 -0.26 -24.64
CA ILE A 12 -2.72 0.39 -25.95
C ILE A 12 -3.82 1.45 -26.08
N LYS A 13 -3.42 2.70 -26.32
CA LYS A 13 -4.33 3.79 -26.66
C LYS A 13 -4.42 3.95 -28.17
N ARG A 14 -5.65 4.00 -28.69
CA ARG A 14 -5.94 4.19 -30.11
C ARG A 14 -6.64 5.52 -30.33
N VAL A 15 -6.18 6.26 -31.33
CA VAL A 15 -6.83 7.50 -31.81
C VAL A 15 -7.05 7.40 -33.30
N ARG A 16 -8.24 7.81 -33.76
CA ARG A 16 -8.59 7.86 -35.19
C ARG A 16 -7.92 9.08 -35.82
N ILE A 17 -7.17 8.86 -36.90
CA ILE A 17 -6.50 9.94 -37.64
C ILE A 17 -7.27 10.27 -38.92
N SER A 18 -7.90 9.28 -39.55
CA SER A 18 -8.73 9.47 -40.74
C SER A 18 -9.82 8.38 -40.83
N PRO A 19 -10.71 8.37 -41.84
CA PRO A 19 -11.69 7.29 -42.02
C PRO A 19 -11.03 5.91 -42.02
N ASN A 20 -11.40 5.08 -41.04
CA ASN A 20 -10.88 3.72 -40.84
C ASN A 20 -9.37 3.59 -40.57
N VAL A 21 -8.63 4.70 -40.36
CA VAL A 21 -7.20 4.68 -40.00
C VAL A 21 -7.00 5.13 -38.55
N TYR A 22 -6.26 4.32 -37.80
CA TYR A 22 -6.02 4.51 -36.37
C TYR A 22 -4.52 4.45 -36.08
N SER A 23 -4.02 5.39 -35.28
CA SER A 23 -2.71 5.23 -34.64
C SER A 23 -2.88 4.56 -33.28
N SER A 24 -1.94 3.67 -32.96
CA SER A 24 -1.91 2.89 -31.72
C SER A 24 -0.57 3.12 -31.03
N HIS A 25 -0.61 3.50 -29.76
CA HIS A 25 0.59 3.69 -28.93
C HIS A 25 0.41 3.01 -27.59
N SER A 26 1.51 2.48 -27.04
CA SER A 26 1.57 2.04 -25.66
C SER A 26 1.23 3.20 -24.73
N CYS A 27 0.46 2.91 -23.68
CA CYS A 27 0.03 3.90 -22.72
C CYS A 27 1.14 4.09 -21.69
N TYR A 28 1.65 5.33 -21.58
CA TYR A 28 2.66 5.68 -20.60
C TYR A 28 2.03 6.34 -19.38
N ILE A 29 2.58 6.05 -18.21
CA ILE A 29 2.13 6.61 -16.94
C ILE A 29 3.07 7.75 -16.57
N LEU A 30 2.49 8.93 -16.34
CA LEU A 30 3.20 10.05 -15.77
C LEU A 30 3.23 9.90 -14.25
N GLU A 31 4.41 9.59 -13.69
CA GLU A 31 4.61 9.39 -12.25
C GLU A 31 4.48 10.70 -11.46
N LYS A 32 4.98 11.79 -12.04
CA LYS A 32 4.87 13.15 -11.49
C LYS A 32 3.47 13.72 -11.72
N THR A 33 3.05 14.63 -10.86
CA THR A 33 1.86 15.45 -11.09
C THR A 33 2.07 16.40 -12.27
N GLN A 34 0.99 16.82 -12.93
CA GLN A 34 1.10 17.77 -14.04
C GLN A 34 1.73 19.10 -13.61
N THR A 35 1.46 19.51 -12.37
CA THR A 35 2.07 20.70 -11.77
C THR A 35 3.58 20.54 -11.60
N GLU A 36 4.05 19.40 -11.09
CA GLU A 36 5.49 19.13 -10.93
C GLU A 36 6.23 19.14 -12.27
N VAL A 37 5.62 18.57 -13.31
CA VAL A 37 6.20 18.59 -14.67
C VAL A 37 6.20 20.00 -15.25
N PHE A 38 5.14 20.77 -15.04
CA PHE A 38 5.09 22.17 -15.49
C PHE A 38 6.15 23.04 -14.80
N LEU A 39 6.37 22.85 -13.49
CA LEU A 39 7.41 23.56 -12.75
C LEU A 39 8.82 23.17 -13.26
N GLN A 40 9.06 21.89 -13.52
CA GLN A 40 10.32 21.44 -14.15
C GLN A 40 10.52 22.07 -15.52
N PHE A 41 9.48 22.09 -16.36
CA PHE A 41 9.51 22.75 -17.66
C PHE A 41 9.83 24.25 -17.54
N LYS A 42 9.28 24.96 -16.55
CA LYS A 42 9.59 26.38 -16.31
C LYS A 42 11.01 26.61 -15.81
N ASN A 43 11.54 25.69 -15.02
CA ASN A 43 12.91 25.75 -14.54
C ASN A 43 13.91 25.48 -15.67
N GLU A 44 13.61 24.55 -16.58
CA GLU A 44 14.47 24.22 -17.73
C GLU A 44 14.36 25.24 -18.87
N TYR A 45 13.18 25.83 -19.08
CA TYR A 45 12.89 26.79 -20.15
C TYR A 45 12.25 28.07 -19.58
N PRO A 46 13.01 28.90 -18.85
CA PRO A 46 12.48 30.10 -18.21
C PRO A 46 11.92 31.13 -19.20
N ASP A 47 12.46 31.18 -20.41
CA ASP A 47 12.03 32.13 -21.46
C ASP A 47 10.70 31.74 -22.15
N GLU A 48 10.28 30.47 -22.05
CA GLU A 48 9.03 30.04 -22.66
C GLU A 48 7.82 30.56 -21.85
N LYS A 49 7.05 31.48 -22.45
CA LYS A 49 5.83 32.07 -21.85
C LYS A 49 4.60 31.15 -21.87
N LYS A 50 4.79 29.84 -21.95
CA LYS A 50 3.69 28.86 -21.96
C LYS A 50 3.04 28.81 -20.56
N GLY A 51 1.72 29.00 -20.48
CA GLY A 51 0.96 28.87 -19.25
C GLY A 51 0.58 27.40 -18.96
N GLN A 52 0.29 27.07 -17.69
CA GLN A 52 0.04 25.69 -17.26
C GLN A 52 -1.09 25.01 -18.06
N ARG A 53 -2.22 25.68 -18.28
CA ARG A 53 -3.33 25.11 -19.08
C ARG A 53 -2.94 24.82 -20.53
N ALA A 54 -2.07 25.63 -21.13
CA ALA A 54 -1.57 25.40 -22.48
C ALA A 54 -0.57 24.23 -22.51
N PHE A 55 0.29 24.15 -21.50
CA PHE A 55 1.21 23.04 -21.30
C PHE A 55 0.47 21.69 -21.15
N GLU A 56 -0.57 21.64 -20.32
CA GLU A 56 -1.37 20.43 -20.10
C GLU A 56 -2.09 19.95 -21.38
N LYS A 57 -2.46 20.86 -22.29
CA LYS A 57 -3.03 20.53 -23.60
C LYS A 57 -2.01 19.90 -24.56
N CYS A 58 -0.72 20.18 -24.39
CA CYS A 58 0.35 19.57 -25.18
C CYS A 58 0.64 18.12 -24.76
N LYS A 59 -0.02 17.62 -23.71
CA LYS A 59 0.16 16.24 -23.26
C LYS A 59 -0.21 15.24 -24.37
N PRO A 60 0.67 14.32 -24.76
CA PRO A 60 0.33 13.29 -25.74
C PRO A 60 -0.85 12.42 -25.28
N TYR A 61 -1.73 12.06 -26.22
CA TYR A 61 -2.96 11.32 -25.92
C TYR A 61 -2.74 9.93 -25.30
N PHE A 62 -1.56 9.36 -25.50
CA PHE A 62 -1.16 8.06 -24.97
C PHE A 62 -0.54 8.15 -23.56
N VAL A 63 -0.37 9.36 -23.00
CA VAL A 63 0.15 9.56 -21.65
C VAL A 63 -1.01 9.84 -20.68
N ARG A 64 -1.11 9.05 -19.62
CA ARG A 64 -2.11 9.24 -18.54
C ARG A 64 -1.43 9.55 -17.22
N THR A 65 -2.15 10.21 -16.31
CA THR A 65 -1.69 10.39 -14.93
C THR A 65 -1.72 9.06 -14.17
N ALA A 66 -0.79 8.90 -13.23
CA ALA A 66 -0.80 7.78 -12.29
C ALA A 66 -2.08 7.79 -11.45
N GLN A 67 -2.89 6.74 -11.58
CA GLN A 67 -4.02 6.46 -10.71
C GLN A 67 -3.53 5.77 -9.43
N PHE A 68 -4.37 5.72 -8.40
CA PHE A 68 -4.03 5.05 -7.14
C PHE A 68 -3.55 3.61 -7.37
N LYS A 69 -4.22 2.85 -8.25
CA LYS A 69 -3.83 1.48 -8.61
C LYS A 69 -2.42 1.35 -9.19
N ASP A 70 -1.91 2.40 -9.85
CA ASP A 70 -0.56 2.41 -10.43
C ASP A 70 0.49 2.77 -9.37
N LYS A 71 0.07 3.49 -8.33
CA LYS A 71 0.90 3.81 -7.15
C LYS A 71 0.94 2.67 -6.14
N VAL A 72 0.02 1.72 -6.24
CA VAL A 72 0.09 0.45 -5.50
C VAL A 72 1.12 -0.42 -6.23
N THR A 73 2.40 -0.15 -5.97
CA THR A 73 3.50 -1.08 -6.23
C THR A 73 3.09 -2.45 -5.70
N PHE A 74 3.31 -3.54 -6.45
CA PHE A 74 2.99 -4.96 -6.21
C PHE A 74 3.00 -5.44 -4.74
N CYS A 75 2.13 -4.88 -3.92
CA CYS A 75 1.89 -5.34 -2.58
C CYS A 75 0.93 -6.50 -2.76
N CYS A 76 1.39 -7.71 -2.46
CA CYS A 76 0.47 -8.83 -2.31
C CYS A 76 -0.64 -8.40 -1.35
N ARG A 77 -1.82 -9.03 -1.48
CA ARG A 77 -2.96 -8.81 -0.59
C ARG A 77 -2.53 -8.64 0.87
N GLN A 78 -1.67 -9.56 1.31
CA GLN A 78 -1.10 -9.63 2.63
C GLN A 78 -0.32 -8.35 3.03
N HIS A 79 0.51 -7.78 2.16
CA HIS A 79 1.24 -6.53 2.45
C HIS A 79 0.31 -5.34 2.67
N VAL A 80 -0.75 -5.19 1.87
CA VAL A 80 -1.69 -4.07 2.01
C VAL A 80 -2.48 -4.18 3.31
N GLU A 81 -3.01 -5.37 3.60
CA GLU A 81 -3.73 -5.64 4.86
C GLU A 81 -2.84 -5.38 6.07
N MET A 82 -1.61 -5.88 6.04
CA MET A 82 -0.67 -5.70 7.15
C MET A 82 -0.27 -4.25 7.36
N ARG A 83 -0.03 -3.50 6.28
CA ARG A 83 0.26 -2.07 6.39
C ARG A 83 -0.91 -1.30 7.00
N SER A 84 -2.15 -1.65 6.62
CA SER A 84 -3.34 -1.05 7.24
C SER A 84 -3.45 -1.43 8.72
N LEU A 85 -3.23 -2.71 9.05
CA LEU A 85 -3.33 -3.23 10.41
C LEU A 85 -2.29 -2.58 11.33
N PHE A 86 -1.02 -2.61 10.95
CA PHE A 86 0.09 -2.03 11.70
C PHE A 86 -0.14 -0.56 12.01
N LYS A 87 -0.60 0.21 11.01
CA LYS A 87 -0.91 1.62 11.19
C LYS A 87 -1.99 1.83 12.26
N SER A 88 -3.04 1.01 12.25
CA SER A 88 -4.10 1.07 13.26
C SER A 88 -3.60 0.63 14.64
N CYS A 89 -2.79 -0.44 14.73
CA CYS A 89 -2.16 -0.88 15.98
C CYS A 89 -1.31 0.22 16.61
N MET A 90 -0.37 0.79 15.85
CA MET A 90 0.54 1.82 16.36
C MET A 90 -0.21 3.11 16.70
N GLN A 91 -1.26 3.48 15.95
CA GLN A 91 -2.08 4.63 16.29
C GLN A 91 -2.83 4.42 17.62
N PHE A 92 -3.36 3.23 17.86
CA PHE A 92 -4.04 2.90 19.10
C PHE A 92 -3.06 2.87 20.28
N ARG A 93 -1.94 2.16 20.12
CA ARG A 93 -0.85 2.10 21.10
C ARG A 93 -0.36 3.49 21.49
N LYS A 94 -0.13 4.38 20.52
CA LYS A 94 0.25 5.78 20.76
C LYS A 94 -0.77 6.52 21.64
N ARG A 95 -2.07 6.30 21.40
CA ARG A 95 -3.14 6.91 22.22
C ARG A 95 -3.16 6.37 23.64
N LEU A 96 -2.95 5.07 23.83
CA LEU A 96 -2.84 4.46 25.16
C LEU A 96 -1.65 5.01 25.94
N LEU A 97 -0.46 5.03 25.33
CA LEU A 97 0.75 5.58 25.95
C LEU A 97 0.58 7.05 26.35
N SER A 98 -0.10 7.84 25.52
CA SER A 98 -0.40 9.24 25.84
C SER A 98 -1.36 9.41 27.02
N ARG A 99 -2.18 8.40 27.33
CA ARG A 99 -3.14 8.41 28.44
C ARG A 99 -2.53 7.88 29.74
N GLU A 100 -1.77 6.79 29.64
CA GLU A 100 -1.23 6.08 30.79
C GLU A 100 0.12 6.64 31.26
N GLY A 101 0.75 7.54 30.48
CA GLY A 101 2.03 8.16 30.84
C GLY A 101 3.21 7.18 30.92
N SER A 102 3.01 5.93 30.49
CA SER A 102 4.01 4.87 30.60
C SER A 102 4.99 4.94 29.43
N SER A 103 6.29 5.00 29.73
CA SER A 103 7.37 5.23 28.75
C SER A 103 8.16 3.97 28.37
N GLU A 104 7.88 2.81 28.97
CA GLU A 104 8.73 1.62 28.80
C GLU A 104 8.45 0.84 27.52
N VAL A 105 7.33 1.10 26.86
CA VAL A 105 6.87 0.30 25.73
C VAL A 105 7.17 0.99 24.40
N LYS A 106 7.96 0.31 23.57
CA LYS A 106 8.38 0.80 22.24
C LYS A 106 7.17 1.04 21.32
N LEU A 107 7.20 2.20 20.65
CA LEU A 107 6.32 2.53 19.53
C LEU A 107 7.12 2.40 18.24
N TYR A 108 6.67 1.54 17.33
CA TYR A 108 7.36 1.27 16.08
C TYR A 108 6.95 2.26 14.99
N GLU A 109 7.92 2.80 14.26
CA GLU A 109 7.65 3.70 13.14
C GLU A 109 7.33 2.95 11.84
N SER A 110 7.87 1.74 11.72
CA SER A 110 7.70 0.90 10.54
C SER A 110 7.45 -0.58 10.86
N LEU A 111 6.83 -1.27 9.91
CA LEU A 111 6.67 -2.74 9.98
C LEU A 111 8.01 -3.46 10.04
N SER A 112 9.02 -2.97 9.32
CA SER A 112 10.36 -3.57 9.30
C SER A 112 11.00 -3.54 10.67
N GLU A 113 10.90 -2.42 11.38
CA GLU A 113 11.42 -2.28 12.73
C GLU A 113 10.77 -3.25 13.72
N LEU A 114 9.44 -3.38 13.65
CA LEU A 114 8.69 -4.36 14.44
C LEU A 114 9.16 -5.79 14.14
N VAL A 115 9.35 -6.12 12.86
CA VAL A 115 9.80 -7.44 12.43
C VAL A 115 11.21 -7.72 12.93
N ASP A 116 12.14 -6.78 12.77
CA ASP A 116 13.54 -6.95 13.19
C ASP A 116 13.67 -7.16 14.71
N ASP A 117 12.91 -6.41 15.53
CA ASP A 117 12.91 -6.56 16.99
C ASP A 117 12.26 -7.87 17.45
N THR A 118 11.28 -8.37 16.69
CA THR A 118 10.54 -9.58 17.07
C THR A 118 11.20 -10.86 16.55
N LEU A 119 12.03 -10.83 15.51
CA LEU A 119 12.71 -12.01 14.99
C LEU A 119 13.89 -12.47 15.87
N CYS A 120 14.38 -13.69 15.63
CA CYS A 120 15.65 -14.12 16.22
C CYS A 120 16.81 -13.30 15.65
N THR A 121 17.84 -13.09 16.47
CA THR A 121 19.10 -12.51 16.00
C THR A 121 19.67 -13.34 14.85
N ARG A 122 20.30 -12.66 13.91
CA ARG A 122 20.95 -13.30 12.77
C ARG A 122 22.17 -14.06 13.29
N SER A 123 22.42 -15.26 12.75
CA SER A 123 23.59 -16.02 13.17
C SER A 123 24.86 -15.27 12.75
N ALA A 124 25.93 -15.36 13.55
CA ALA A 124 27.18 -14.62 13.29
C ALA A 124 27.78 -14.88 11.90
N ASN A 125 27.47 -16.05 11.32
CA ASN A 125 28.00 -16.49 10.04
C ASN A 125 27.06 -16.18 8.85
N THR A 126 25.87 -15.63 9.08
CA THR A 126 24.89 -15.34 8.02
C THR A 126 24.23 -13.98 8.21
N HIS A 127 24.28 -13.11 7.21
CA HIS A 127 23.58 -11.81 7.22
C HIS A 127 22.04 -11.91 7.10
N GLN A 128 21.48 -13.12 7.10
CA GLN A 128 20.06 -13.39 6.89
C GLN A 128 19.44 -14.06 8.13
N HIS A 129 18.15 -13.85 8.35
CA HIS A 129 17.39 -14.59 9.37
C HIS A 129 17.14 -16.03 8.89
N LYS A 130 16.95 -16.96 9.85
CA LYS A 130 16.51 -18.32 9.52
C LYS A 130 15.14 -18.27 8.86
N ILE A 131 14.94 -19.09 7.82
CA ILE A 131 13.66 -19.18 7.09
C ILE A 131 12.51 -19.49 8.05
N SER A 132 12.69 -20.39 9.02
CA SER A 132 11.68 -20.70 10.03
C SER A 132 11.23 -19.49 10.88
N CYS A 133 12.09 -18.49 11.06
CA CYS A 133 11.72 -17.25 11.74
C CYS A 133 10.89 -16.34 10.82
N LEU A 134 11.25 -16.27 9.53
CA LEU A 134 10.52 -15.51 8.51
C LEU A 134 9.13 -16.10 8.25
N ASP A 135 9.03 -17.42 8.25
CA ASP A 135 7.76 -18.18 8.11
C ASP A 135 6.97 -18.27 9.42
N ARG A 136 7.45 -17.63 10.51
CA ARG A 136 6.83 -17.62 11.84
C ARG A 136 6.59 -19.00 12.47
N LEU A 137 7.34 -20.00 12.04
CA LEU A 137 7.31 -21.35 12.61
C LEU A 137 8.22 -21.48 13.84
N CYS A 138 9.04 -20.46 14.11
CA CYS A 138 9.93 -20.42 15.27
C CYS A 138 9.15 -20.07 16.55
N SER A 139 9.24 -20.94 17.56
CA SER A 139 8.61 -20.77 18.88
C SER A 139 9.25 -19.70 19.78
N GLU A 140 10.42 -19.19 19.41
CA GLU A 140 11.22 -18.27 20.24
C GLU A 140 11.21 -16.82 19.73
N CYS A 141 10.49 -16.54 18.64
CA CYS A 141 10.42 -15.21 18.03
C CYS A 141 9.02 -14.85 17.54
N GLY A 142 8.89 -13.70 16.89
CA GLY A 142 7.62 -13.11 16.49
C GLY A 142 6.83 -12.65 17.70
N VAL A 143 5.64 -13.22 17.85
CA VAL A 143 4.64 -12.87 18.87
C VAL A 143 5.19 -12.88 20.28
N CYS A 144 6.01 -13.89 20.60
CA CYS A 144 6.53 -14.09 21.94
C CYS A 144 7.43 -12.93 22.41
N LYS A 145 8.01 -12.16 21.48
CA LYS A 145 8.82 -10.99 21.77
C LYS A 145 8.04 -9.67 21.71
N PHE A 146 6.80 -9.69 21.21
CA PHE A 146 6.00 -8.49 21.13
C PHE A 146 5.34 -8.19 22.47
N SER A 147 5.86 -7.19 23.17
CA SER A 147 5.28 -6.73 24.44
C SER A 147 3.95 -6.01 24.21
N MET A 148 2.86 -6.51 24.81
CA MET A 148 1.52 -5.94 24.71
C MET A 148 1.22 -5.10 25.96
N LEU A 149 0.52 -3.97 25.78
CA LEU A 149 -0.03 -3.20 26.88
C LEU A 149 -1.32 -3.86 27.40
N PRO A 150 -1.67 -3.72 28.69
CA PRO A 150 -2.93 -4.23 29.23
C PRO A 150 -4.15 -3.73 28.44
N GLY A 151 -4.21 -2.44 28.11
CA GLY A 151 -5.30 -1.85 27.32
C GLY A 151 -5.36 -2.31 25.85
N GLU A 152 -4.35 -3.03 25.35
CA GLU A 152 -4.38 -3.67 24.02
C GLU A 152 -4.99 -5.08 24.06
N LEU A 153 -5.02 -5.69 25.24
CA LEU A 153 -5.63 -6.99 25.51
C LEU A 153 -7.05 -6.85 26.07
N ASP A 154 -7.41 -5.65 26.52
CA ASP A 154 -8.71 -5.37 27.13
C ASP A 154 -9.86 -5.47 26.11
N GLU A 155 -10.95 -6.10 26.53
CA GLU A 155 -12.20 -6.24 25.77
C GLU A 155 -13.06 -4.96 25.89
N SER A 156 -12.40 -3.80 25.84
CA SER A 156 -13.10 -2.52 25.84
C SER A 156 -14.05 -2.41 24.62
N ASP A 157 -15.17 -1.70 24.78
CA ASP A 157 -16.13 -1.40 23.69
C ASP A 157 -15.55 -0.51 22.56
N VAL A 158 -14.25 -0.19 22.61
CA VAL A 158 -13.58 0.68 21.66
C VAL A 158 -13.27 -0.08 20.37
N GLN A 159 -14.10 0.13 19.37
CA GLN A 159 -13.87 -0.44 18.04
C GLN A 159 -12.87 0.39 17.23
N ILE A 160 -11.84 -0.26 16.71
CA ILE A 160 -10.85 0.31 15.80
C ILE A 160 -11.19 -0.11 14.38
N SER A 161 -10.96 0.78 13.41
CA SER A 161 -11.19 0.45 12.00
C SER A 161 -9.89 0.24 11.24
N TRP A 162 -9.83 -0.83 10.46
CA TRP A 162 -8.75 -1.11 9.52
C TRP A 162 -9.28 -1.80 8.26
N GLU A 163 -8.46 -1.87 7.22
CA GLU A 163 -8.84 -2.31 5.88
C GLU A 163 -8.35 -3.73 5.59
N ARG A 164 -9.27 -4.62 5.17
CA ARG A 164 -8.95 -5.99 4.74
C ARG A 164 -9.64 -6.34 3.44
N TYR A 165 -9.09 -7.27 2.66
CA TYR A 165 -9.75 -7.72 1.44
C TYR A 165 -10.82 -8.76 1.73
N GLU A 166 -11.96 -8.61 1.08
CA GLU A 166 -13.06 -9.56 1.11
C GLU A 166 -13.64 -9.77 -0.27
N TYR A 167 -14.11 -10.99 -0.54
CA TYR A 167 -14.90 -11.24 -1.74
C TYR A 167 -16.31 -10.69 -1.54
N LYS A 168 -16.69 -9.73 -2.38
CA LYS A 168 -18.06 -9.20 -2.43
C LYS A 168 -18.66 -9.41 -3.81
N ASN A 169 -19.97 -9.61 -3.84
CA ASN A 169 -20.73 -9.60 -5.08
C ASN A 169 -20.94 -8.13 -5.48
N VAL A 170 -20.28 -7.72 -6.56
CA VAL A 170 -20.38 -6.36 -7.11
C VAL A 170 -21.28 -6.39 -8.33
N LYS A 171 -22.26 -5.50 -8.35
CA LYS A 171 -23.16 -5.34 -9.49
C LYS A 171 -22.40 -4.70 -10.65
N VAL A 172 -22.32 -5.39 -11.77
CA VAL A 172 -21.77 -4.88 -13.03
C VAL A 172 -22.93 -4.51 -13.95
N LYS A 173 -22.71 -3.63 -14.93
CA LYS A 173 -23.76 -3.18 -15.88
C LYS A 173 -24.59 -4.37 -16.38
N GLY A 174 -25.92 -4.25 -16.26
CA GLY A 174 -26.89 -5.26 -16.71
C GLY A 174 -27.22 -6.35 -15.69
N ASP A 175 -27.46 -5.98 -14.42
CA ASP A 175 -27.89 -6.85 -13.30
C ASP A 175 -27.01 -8.07 -12.96
N LYS A 176 -25.90 -8.26 -13.67
CA LYS A 176 -24.95 -9.34 -13.43
C LYS A 176 -24.12 -9.05 -12.18
N MET A 177 -24.19 -9.95 -11.20
CA MET A 177 -23.34 -9.93 -10.01
C MET A 177 -22.03 -10.66 -10.30
N ILE A 178 -20.90 -10.01 -10.02
CA ILE A 178 -19.57 -10.64 -10.13
C ILE A 178 -18.92 -10.67 -8.75
N ARG A 179 -18.43 -11.84 -8.34
CA ARG A 179 -17.63 -11.98 -7.13
C ARG A 179 -16.26 -11.34 -7.33
N LYS A 180 -15.99 -10.25 -6.64
CA LYS A 180 -14.75 -9.48 -6.75
C LYS A 180 -14.10 -9.33 -5.39
N LEU A 181 -12.77 -9.49 -5.36
CA LEU A 181 -11.97 -9.16 -4.18
C LEU A 181 -11.89 -7.64 -4.06
N VAL A 182 -12.34 -7.10 -2.93
CA VAL A 182 -12.40 -5.66 -2.66
C VAL A 182 -11.81 -5.36 -1.29
N LEU A 183 -11.04 -4.28 -1.19
CA LEU A 183 -10.53 -3.78 0.08
C LEU A 183 -11.67 -3.09 0.82
N VAL A 184 -11.97 -3.51 2.05
CA VAL A 184 -13.09 -3.03 2.84
C VAL A 184 -12.63 -2.60 4.22
N ARG A 185 -13.15 -1.46 4.68
CA ARG A 185 -12.93 -0.99 6.04
C ARG A 185 -13.92 -1.68 6.99
N LYS A 186 -13.40 -2.34 8.02
CA LYS A 186 -14.18 -3.02 9.04
C LYS A 186 -13.78 -2.53 10.43
N LYS A 187 -14.67 -2.74 11.39
CA LYS A 187 -14.45 -2.44 12.81
C LYS A 187 -14.11 -3.73 13.53
N PHE A 188 -13.10 -3.67 14.39
CA PHE A 188 -12.57 -4.78 15.18
C PHE A 188 -12.26 -4.30 16.59
N PHE A 189 -12.27 -5.22 17.54
CA PHE A 189 -11.77 -4.92 18.88
C PHE A 189 -10.23 -4.86 18.87
N PRO A 190 -9.61 -4.11 19.80
CA PRO A 190 -8.15 -3.99 19.86
C PRO A 190 -7.48 -5.35 20.03
N ALA A 191 -8.01 -6.20 20.91
CA ALA A 191 -7.50 -7.55 21.14
C ALA A 191 -7.44 -8.38 19.84
N GLU A 192 -8.52 -8.37 19.04
CA GLU A 192 -8.58 -9.08 17.75
C GLU A 192 -7.55 -8.52 16.75
N MET A 193 -7.39 -7.20 16.72
CA MET A 193 -6.45 -6.51 15.83
C MET A 193 -5.00 -6.90 16.15
N PHE A 194 -4.61 -6.87 17.42
CA PHE A 194 -3.28 -7.29 17.84
C PHE A 194 -3.08 -8.80 17.72
N GLN A 195 -4.11 -9.62 17.92
CA GLN A 195 -4.03 -11.06 17.63
C GLN A 195 -3.84 -11.34 16.13
N TYR A 196 -4.42 -10.53 15.25
CA TYR A 196 -4.17 -10.65 13.82
C TYR A 196 -2.71 -10.33 13.46
N LEU A 197 -2.10 -9.34 14.15
CA LEU A 197 -0.68 -9.06 14.05
C LEU A 197 0.17 -10.23 14.56
N LYS A 198 -0.35 -11.02 15.51
CA LYS A 198 0.33 -12.21 16.04
C LYS A 198 0.36 -13.37 15.04
N ASN A 199 -0.69 -13.52 14.24
CA ASN A 199 -0.81 -14.62 13.27
C ASN A 199 -0.09 -14.33 11.94
N PHE A 200 0.91 -13.45 11.96
CA PHE A 200 1.55 -12.92 10.76
C PHE A 200 3.08 -12.98 10.79
#